data_AF-A0A8J4FIV1-F1
#
_entry.id   AF-A0A8J4FIV1-F1
#
_cell.length_a   1.000
_cell.length_b   1.000
_cell.length_c   1.000
_cell.angle_alpha   90.00
_cell.angle_beta   90.00
_cell.angle_gamma   90.00
#
_symmetry.space_group_name_H-M   'P 1'
#
loop_
_entity.id
_entity.type
_entity.pdbx_description
1 polymer ?
#
loop_
_entity_poly.entity_id
_entity_poly.type
_entity_poly.pdbx_seq_one_letter_code
_entity_poly.pdbx_strand_id
1 'polypeptide(L)'
;MAADLGHALAYLRKCKTTKGSSVYDEIAAALAKVLEDRPVNAVEALETAVLSTPPAASLTVPLVPAASAASAAKAVATASLFGEPVEVLDPETGEPIEPDAPNDFECEDVEGDGNLFDALGVGLGRSEMHAAMLAVRKLGEDSKRNVATVRFFGKFFGTQADYYVFETTLKDNPEMPEAPEGTVPYEPYGEGVNAYIYFVSNTLGGPLSQLPYATPEQIKASRLLRRFLTGRLDAPVSAYPAFPGKEAEYLRTLIARIASATVCCPRGFFLADEDNAELSPNDEWEPLKGREMALPVNWSHRYPHIKGQGRTVTYKRDPPDEEEEPEKNFWTAEEMEEGPAPLSTLDKDSALALRAGDPVPPPAWSTLVASASVTTRNQVAGVRSNRWPGAVCACAGRHFASLYVGWGLKAVDFMPVPPPLPVPQWPEPLLESNELPPKPAPPEEEEEDE
;
A
#
# COMPACT_ATOMS: atom_id res chain seq x y z
N MET A 1 48.71 -45.14 51.76
CA MET A 1 47.91 -44.18 50.97
C MET A 1 48.65 -42.89 50.61
N ALA A 2 49.52 -42.30 51.45
CA ALA A 2 50.25 -41.07 51.08
C ALA A 2 51.30 -41.26 49.96
N ALA A 3 51.88 -42.47 49.82
CA ALA A 3 52.84 -42.79 48.75
C ALA A 3 52.20 -42.83 47.35
N ASP A 4 50.88 -42.98 47.25
CA ASP A 4 50.16 -43.07 45.95
C ASP A 4 49.78 -41.70 45.39
N LEU A 5 49.55 -40.70 46.25
CA LEU A 5 49.15 -39.34 45.84
C LEU A 5 50.29 -38.61 45.09
N GLY A 6 51.53 -38.76 45.56
CA GLY A 6 52.70 -38.16 44.92
C GLY A 6 52.92 -38.73 43.51
N HIS A 7 52.72 -40.03 43.33
CA HIS A 7 52.78 -40.68 42.01
C HIS A 7 51.65 -40.23 41.08
N ALA A 8 50.42 -40.06 41.59
CA ALA A 8 49.29 -39.54 40.81
C ALA A 8 49.51 -38.08 40.36
N LEU A 9 50.02 -37.22 41.24
CA LEU A 9 50.37 -35.84 40.89
C LEU A 9 51.52 -35.79 39.87
N ALA A 10 52.56 -36.60 40.04
CA ALA A 10 53.65 -36.70 39.09
C ALA A 10 53.17 -37.21 37.71
N TYR A 11 52.21 -38.13 37.69
CA TYR A 11 51.57 -38.62 36.47
C TYR A 11 50.76 -37.52 35.76
N LEU A 12 49.85 -36.83 36.47
CA LEU A 12 49.02 -35.76 35.91
C LEU A 12 49.82 -34.55 35.40
N ARG A 13 50.96 -34.25 36.03
CA ARG A 13 51.90 -33.20 35.57
C ARG A 13 52.74 -33.62 34.36
N LYS A 14 52.93 -34.93 34.14
CA LYS A 14 53.70 -35.48 33.01
C LYS A 14 52.84 -35.73 31.77
N CYS A 15 51.58 -36.14 31.96
CA CYS A 15 50.62 -36.36 30.87
C CYS A 15 50.18 -35.05 30.23
N LYS A 16 50.31 -34.96 28.91
CA LYS A 16 49.92 -33.78 28.12
C LYS A 16 48.55 -33.96 27.49
N THR A 17 47.80 -32.87 27.39
CA THR A 17 46.51 -32.80 26.71
C THR A 17 46.69 -32.58 25.20
N THR A 18 45.59 -32.63 24.46
CA THR A 18 45.56 -32.27 23.02
C THR A 18 45.91 -30.80 22.75
N LYS A 19 45.76 -29.92 23.75
CA LYS A 19 46.14 -28.49 23.67
C LYS A 19 47.61 -28.24 24.08
N GLY A 20 48.33 -29.26 24.56
CA GLY A 20 49.77 -29.21 24.84
C GLY A 20 50.18 -28.92 26.29
N SER A 21 49.23 -28.53 27.16
CA SER A 21 49.42 -28.34 28.60
C SER A 21 49.47 -29.67 29.36
N SER A 22 49.93 -29.65 30.62
CA SER A 22 49.72 -30.81 31.50
C SER A 22 48.24 -30.91 31.89
N VAL A 23 47.73 -32.13 32.08
CA VAL A 23 46.34 -32.37 32.51
C VAL A 23 46.08 -31.67 33.85
N TYR A 24 47.08 -31.65 34.74
CA TYR A 24 47.00 -30.95 36.03
C TYR A 24 46.72 -29.44 35.85
N ASP A 25 47.45 -28.79 34.95
CA ASP A 25 47.34 -27.33 34.76
C ASP A 25 46.02 -26.95 34.08
N GLU A 26 45.51 -27.76 33.14
CA GLU A 26 44.21 -27.52 32.50
C GLU A 26 43.02 -27.66 33.45
N ILE A 27 43.02 -28.70 34.29
CA ILE A 27 41.96 -28.87 35.31
C ILE A 27 42.04 -27.74 36.34
N ALA A 28 43.25 -27.35 36.75
CA ALA A 28 43.44 -26.24 37.68
C ALA A 28 42.95 -24.90 37.07
N ALA A 29 43.24 -24.64 35.80
CA ALA A 29 42.77 -23.44 35.09
C ALA A 29 41.26 -23.45 34.87
N ALA A 30 40.67 -24.61 34.54
CA ALA A 30 39.23 -24.76 34.40
C ALA A 30 38.50 -24.51 35.73
N LEU A 31 38.99 -25.09 36.83
CA LEU A 31 38.45 -24.86 38.17
C LEU A 31 38.64 -23.40 38.61
N ALA A 32 39.78 -22.79 38.32
CA ALA A 32 40.01 -21.37 38.60
C ALA A 32 38.99 -20.49 37.87
N LYS A 33 38.74 -20.75 36.58
CA LYS A 33 37.75 -20.02 35.78
C LYS A 33 36.31 -20.22 36.29
N VAL A 34 35.94 -21.44 36.71
CA VAL A 34 34.63 -21.70 37.33
C VAL A 34 34.48 -20.97 38.67
N LEU A 35 35.55 -20.90 39.47
CA LEU A 35 35.53 -20.20 40.76
C LEU A 35 35.50 -18.67 40.62
N GLU A 36 36.14 -18.15 39.58
CA GLU A 36 36.15 -16.73 39.21
C GLU A 36 34.80 -16.29 38.63
N ASP A 37 34.34 -16.95 37.57
CA ASP A 37 33.15 -16.55 36.82
C ASP A 37 31.83 -17.00 37.47
N ARG A 38 31.88 -17.99 38.39
CA ARG A 38 30.72 -18.62 39.07
C ARG A 38 29.52 -18.83 38.13
N PRO A 39 29.69 -19.61 37.05
CA PRO A 39 28.66 -19.73 36.02
C PRO A 39 27.40 -20.45 36.55
N VAL A 40 26.25 -20.07 36.00
CA VAL A 40 24.98 -20.80 36.20
C VAL A 40 25.14 -22.21 35.62
N ASN A 41 24.63 -23.22 36.33
CA ASN A 41 24.82 -24.64 36.00
C ASN A 41 26.30 -24.99 35.76
N ALA A 42 27.16 -24.71 36.75
CA ALA A 42 28.61 -24.83 36.64
C ALA A 42 29.13 -26.16 36.07
N VAL A 43 28.41 -27.27 36.30
CA VAL A 43 28.75 -28.60 35.74
C VAL A 43 28.60 -28.61 34.21
N GLU A 44 27.52 -28.04 33.68
CA GLU A 44 27.26 -27.93 32.25
C GLU A 44 28.14 -26.86 31.59
N ALA A 45 28.38 -25.75 32.29
CA ALA A 45 29.28 -24.67 31.85
C ALA A 45 30.74 -25.14 31.72
N LEU A 46 31.13 -26.14 32.52
CA LEU A 46 32.45 -26.77 32.43
C LEU A 46 32.71 -27.28 31.00
N GLU A 47 31.76 -28.01 30.43
CA GLU A 47 31.90 -28.60 29.10
C GLU A 47 31.66 -27.59 27.98
N THR A 48 30.75 -26.64 28.18
CA THR A 48 30.25 -25.74 27.12
C THR A 48 30.97 -24.39 27.00
N ALA A 49 31.61 -23.91 28.07
CA ALA A 49 32.20 -22.57 28.11
C ALA A 49 33.63 -22.51 28.68
N VAL A 50 34.02 -23.48 29.50
CA VAL A 50 35.33 -23.50 30.18
C VAL A 50 36.32 -24.41 29.44
N LEU A 51 35.91 -25.64 29.13
CA LEU A 51 36.76 -26.62 28.43
C LEU A 51 36.62 -26.52 26.91
N SER A 52 35.48 -26.01 26.43
CA SER A 52 35.25 -25.69 25.02
C SER A 52 34.93 -24.20 24.84
N THR A 53 35.23 -23.69 23.64
CA THR A 53 34.92 -22.32 23.25
C THR A 53 33.68 -22.35 22.38
N PRO A 54 32.61 -21.62 22.73
CA PRO A 54 31.43 -21.52 21.86
C PRO A 54 31.80 -20.99 20.46
N PRO A 55 31.11 -21.43 19.39
CA PRO A 55 31.45 -21.04 18.02
C PRO A 55 31.33 -19.54 17.73
N ALA A 56 30.58 -18.79 18.54
CA ALA A 56 30.43 -17.34 18.47
C ALA A 56 30.86 -16.64 19.78
N ALA A 57 31.98 -17.08 20.37
CA ALA A 57 32.44 -16.57 21.67
C ALA A 57 32.85 -15.09 21.69
N SER A 58 33.23 -14.52 20.54
CA SER A 58 33.59 -13.11 20.43
C SER A 58 33.27 -12.57 19.03
N LEU A 59 32.88 -11.29 18.98
CA LEU A 59 32.60 -10.56 17.75
C LEU A 59 33.19 -9.16 17.86
N THR A 60 34.07 -8.81 16.93
CA THR A 60 34.63 -7.45 16.82
C THR A 60 34.06 -6.78 15.58
N VAL A 61 33.25 -5.75 15.79
CA VAL A 61 32.62 -4.96 14.72
C VAL A 61 32.86 -3.47 14.96
N PRO A 62 32.89 -2.63 13.90
CA PRO A 62 32.93 -1.19 14.07
C PRO A 62 31.65 -0.69 14.78
N LEU A 63 31.72 0.48 15.41
CA LEU A 63 30.56 1.09 16.09
C LEU A 63 29.36 1.26 15.16
N VAL A 64 29.62 1.61 13.89
CA VAL A 64 28.62 1.68 12.82
C VAL A 64 29.21 1.10 11.53
N PRO A 65 28.47 0.29 10.77
CA PRO A 65 28.92 -0.17 9.46
C PRO A 65 29.10 1.01 8.49
N ALA A 66 30.15 0.98 7.66
CA ALA A 66 30.41 2.03 6.66
C ALA A 66 29.27 2.17 5.63
N ALA A 67 28.59 1.07 5.29
CA ALA A 67 27.49 1.04 4.32
C ALA A 67 26.11 1.42 4.93
N SER A 68 26.08 2.36 5.89
CA SER A 68 24.85 2.75 6.61
C SER A 68 24.34 4.15 6.29
N ALA A 69 24.99 4.87 5.37
CA ALA A 69 24.66 6.27 5.04
C ALA A 69 23.18 6.50 4.69
N ALA A 70 22.56 5.59 3.91
CA ALA A 70 21.14 5.69 3.58
C ALA A 70 20.23 5.53 4.81
N SER A 71 20.60 4.66 5.76
CA SER A 71 19.86 4.50 7.02
C SER A 71 20.02 5.72 7.92
N ALA A 72 21.24 6.26 8.01
CA ALA A 72 21.52 7.49 8.76
C ALA A 72 20.74 8.69 8.18
N ALA A 73 20.71 8.86 6.85
CA ALA A 73 19.96 9.92 6.20
C ALA A 73 18.44 9.82 6.49
N LYS A 74 17.88 8.60 6.46
CA LYS A 74 16.49 8.34 6.86
C LYS A 74 16.23 8.75 8.31
N ALA A 75 17.11 8.34 9.24
CA ALA A 75 16.99 8.68 10.66
C ALA A 75 17.06 10.19 10.90
N VAL A 76 17.98 10.90 10.24
CA VAL A 76 18.10 12.36 10.31
C VAL A 76 16.86 13.04 9.75
N ALA A 77 16.31 12.55 8.63
CA ALA A 77 15.10 13.10 8.03
C ALA A 77 13.86 12.92 8.90
N THR A 78 13.76 11.81 9.63
CA THR A 78 12.68 11.60 10.61
C THR A 78 12.91 12.44 11.87
N ALA A 79 14.14 12.57 12.36
CA ALA A 79 14.46 13.38 13.53
C ALA A 79 14.21 14.88 13.28
N SER A 80 14.46 15.38 12.06
CA SER A 80 14.24 16.79 11.69
C SER A 80 12.77 17.18 11.57
N LEU A 81 11.83 16.24 11.73
CA LEU A 81 10.42 16.55 11.89
C LEU A 81 10.10 17.19 13.25
N PHE A 82 10.95 16.96 14.25
CA PHE A 82 10.69 17.37 15.63
C PHE A 82 11.38 18.70 15.95
N GLY A 83 10.64 19.59 16.62
CA GLY A 83 11.13 20.91 17.00
C GLY A 83 11.07 21.92 15.85
N GLU A 84 11.59 23.11 16.10
CA GLU A 84 11.70 24.15 15.09
C GLU A 84 13.01 23.98 14.29
N PRO A 85 13.00 24.26 12.98
CA PRO A 85 14.21 24.22 12.18
C PRO A 85 15.23 25.22 12.73
N VAL A 86 16.47 24.76 12.92
CA VAL A 86 17.56 25.61 13.37
C VAL A 86 17.88 26.63 12.27
N GLU A 87 18.00 27.90 12.64
CA GLU A 87 18.42 28.97 11.73
C GLU A 87 19.78 28.62 11.11
N VAL A 88 19.80 28.57 9.78
CA VAL A 88 21.03 28.30 9.02
C VAL A 88 21.65 29.65 8.66
N LEU A 89 22.92 29.84 9.05
CA LEU A 89 23.70 31.01 8.64
C LEU A 89 24.32 30.76 7.27
N ASP A 90 24.31 31.77 6.42
CA ASP A 90 25.05 31.76 5.16
C ASP A 90 26.56 31.66 5.46
N PRO A 91 27.30 30.69 4.89
CA PRO A 91 28.71 30.49 5.18
C PRO A 91 29.63 31.62 4.68
N GLU A 92 29.19 32.43 3.71
CA GLU A 92 29.97 33.55 3.18
C GLU A 92 29.70 34.86 3.94
N THR A 93 28.42 35.14 4.26
CA THR A 93 28.03 36.40 4.90
C THR A 93 27.91 36.30 6.42
N GLY A 94 27.65 35.10 6.96
CA GLY A 94 27.35 34.87 8.37
C GLY A 94 25.96 35.35 8.80
N GLU A 95 25.12 35.79 7.86
CA GLU A 95 23.76 36.26 8.12
C GLU A 95 22.77 35.07 8.09
N PRO A 96 21.68 35.11 8.89
CA PRO A 96 20.64 34.09 8.82
C PRO A 96 19.96 34.05 7.46
N ILE A 97 19.82 32.85 6.91
CA ILE A 97 19.01 32.62 5.70
C ILE A 97 17.54 32.74 6.09
N GLU A 98 16.82 33.67 5.46
CA GLU A 98 15.38 33.84 5.69
C GLU A 98 14.63 32.55 5.31
N PRO A 99 13.81 31.98 6.22
CA PRO A 99 13.03 30.79 5.91
C PRO A 99 11.93 31.10 4.89
N ASP A 100 11.60 30.11 4.06
CA ASP A 100 10.43 30.18 3.19
C ASP A 100 9.17 30.40 4.04
N ALA A 101 8.30 31.33 3.64
CA ALA A 101 7.04 31.56 4.32
C ALA A 101 6.17 30.29 4.25
N PRO A 102 5.58 29.84 5.38
CA PRO A 102 4.78 28.63 5.42
C PRO A 102 3.50 28.80 4.59
N ASN A 103 3.12 27.73 3.88
CA ASN A 103 1.86 27.68 3.16
C ASN A 103 0.67 27.41 4.11
N ASP A 104 -0.46 28.07 3.85
CA ASP A 104 -1.72 27.78 4.53
C ASP A 104 -2.35 26.51 3.96
N PHE A 105 -2.68 25.54 4.84
CA PHE A 105 -3.30 24.27 4.50
C PHE A 105 -4.25 23.79 5.61
N GLU A 106 -5.15 22.88 5.27
CA GLU A 106 -6.03 22.20 6.22
C GLU A 106 -5.65 20.73 6.39
N CYS A 107 -5.77 20.19 7.60
CA CYS A 107 -5.54 18.78 7.89
C CYS A 107 -6.42 18.27 9.03
N GLU A 108 -6.49 16.94 9.16
CA GLU A 108 -7.18 16.23 10.25
C GLU A 108 -6.29 16.07 11.49
N ASP A 109 -6.89 15.73 12.64
CA ASP A 109 -6.17 15.42 13.88
C ASP A 109 -5.58 14.01 13.84
N VAL A 110 -4.42 13.88 13.19
CA VAL A 110 -3.68 12.61 13.02
C VAL A 110 -3.26 12.00 14.37
N GLU A 111 -3.05 12.80 15.41
CA GLU A 111 -2.73 12.30 16.76
C GLU A 111 -3.97 11.70 17.44
N GLY A 112 -5.10 12.40 17.35
CA GLY A 112 -6.41 11.90 17.75
C GLY A 112 -6.74 10.58 17.06
N ASP A 113 -6.47 10.48 15.76
CA ASP A 113 -6.70 9.26 14.97
C ASP A 113 -5.83 8.11 15.48
N GLY A 114 -4.56 8.39 15.75
CA GLY A 114 -3.62 7.43 16.33
C GLY A 114 -4.11 6.87 17.66
N ASN A 115 -4.72 7.70 18.50
CA ASN A 115 -5.33 7.25 19.77
C ASN A 115 -6.55 6.34 19.54
N LEU A 116 -7.38 6.62 18.52
CA LEU A 116 -8.50 5.74 18.16
C LEU A 116 -8.02 4.36 17.70
N PHE A 117 -7.01 4.32 16.84
CA PHE A 117 -6.48 3.08 16.29
C PHE A 117 -5.70 2.26 17.33
N ASP A 118 -4.90 2.90 18.20
CA ASP A 118 -4.21 2.26 19.32
C ASP A 118 -5.22 1.61 20.29
N ALA A 119 -6.32 2.30 20.61
CA ALA A 119 -7.37 1.76 21.46
C ALA A 119 -8.06 0.53 20.84
N LEU A 120 -8.17 0.46 19.51
CA LEU A 120 -8.72 -0.69 18.79
C LEU A 120 -7.68 -1.80 18.53
N GLY A 121 -6.40 -1.57 18.83
CA GLY A 121 -5.31 -2.52 18.58
C GLY A 121 -5.01 -2.72 17.09
N VAL A 122 -5.20 -1.68 16.27
CA VAL A 122 -4.96 -1.69 14.82
C VAL A 122 -4.18 -0.45 14.37
N GLY A 123 -3.82 -0.38 13.09
CA GLY A 123 -3.13 0.77 12.51
C GLY A 123 -1.63 0.78 12.78
N LEU A 124 -1.08 1.97 12.99
CA LEU A 124 0.32 2.19 13.33
C LEU A 124 0.45 2.48 14.84
N GLY A 125 1.65 2.31 15.41
CA GLY A 125 1.89 2.67 16.80
C GLY A 125 1.77 4.18 17.04
N ARG A 126 1.44 4.60 18.27
CA ARG A 126 1.27 6.02 18.66
C ARG A 126 2.46 6.91 18.26
N SER A 127 3.69 6.43 18.43
CA SER A 127 4.89 7.18 18.05
C SER A 127 5.01 7.39 16.54
N GLU A 128 4.59 6.41 15.73
CA GLU A 128 4.62 6.50 14.27
C GLU A 128 3.52 7.43 13.77
N MET A 129 2.34 7.42 14.39
CA MET A 129 1.26 8.37 14.10
C MET A 129 1.65 9.81 14.44
N HIS A 130 2.35 10.05 15.55
CA HIS A 130 2.89 11.38 15.86
C HIS A 130 3.93 11.84 14.83
N ALA A 131 4.82 10.95 14.37
CA ALA A 131 5.74 11.27 13.28
C ALA A 131 5.00 11.51 11.95
N ALA A 132 3.89 10.80 11.70
CA ALA A 132 3.05 11.01 10.53
C ALA A 132 2.34 12.38 10.57
N MET A 133 1.86 12.81 11.73
CA MET A 133 1.32 14.15 11.96
C MET A 133 2.34 15.24 11.60
N LEU A 134 3.58 15.11 12.07
CA LEU A 134 4.65 16.05 11.75
C LEU A 134 5.02 16.01 10.26
N ALA A 135 4.97 14.84 9.62
CA ALA A 135 5.18 14.71 8.17
C ALA A 135 4.05 15.35 7.35
N VAL A 136 2.79 15.24 7.80
CA VAL A 136 1.63 15.95 7.25
C VAL A 136 1.86 17.46 7.33
N ARG A 137 2.25 17.96 8.50
CA ARG A 137 2.58 19.36 8.72
C ARG A 137 3.67 19.85 7.77
N LYS A 138 4.79 19.11 7.68
CA LYS A 138 5.90 19.45 6.77
C LYS A 138 5.49 19.48 5.29
N LEU A 139 4.60 18.58 4.87
CA LEU A 139 4.06 18.58 3.50
C LEU A 139 3.12 19.77 3.26
N GLY A 140 2.24 20.08 4.22
CA GLY A 140 1.28 21.18 4.13
C GLY A 140 1.92 22.56 4.14
N GLU A 141 2.98 22.76 4.95
CA GLU A 141 3.71 24.03 5.06
C GLU A 141 4.61 24.31 3.83
N ASP A 142 4.84 23.34 2.93
CA ASP A 142 5.72 23.52 1.76
C ASP A 142 5.07 24.42 0.69
N SER A 143 5.58 25.65 0.59
CA SER A 143 5.15 26.67 -0.36
C SER A 143 5.33 26.28 -1.84
N LYS A 144 6.23 25.36 -2.17
CA LYS A 144 6.46 24.92 -3.56
C LYS A 144 5.40 23.96 -4.06
N ARG A 145 4.81 23.18 -3.16
CA ARG A 145 3.76 22.22 -3.50
C ARG A 145 2.36 22.82 -3.45
N ASN A 146 2.19 23.94 -2.75
CA ASN A 146 0.96 24.73 -2.67
C ASN A 146 -0.29 23.88 -2.38
N VAL A 147 -0.18 23.04 -1.34
CA VAL A 147 -1.22 22.09 -0.95
C VAL A 147 -2.36 22.83 -0.23
N ALA A 148 -3.60 22.48 -0.53
CA ALA A 148 -4.79 23.04 0.14
C ALA A 148 -5.22 22.17 1.32
N THR A 149 -5.32 20.85 1.11
CA THR A 149 -5.71 19.90 2.17
C THR A 149 -4.76 18.70 2.21
N VAL A 150 -4.52 18.15 3.41
CA VAL A 150 -3.69 16.97 3.60
C VAL A 150 -4.38 15.97 4.53
N ARG A 151 -4.46 14.72 4.08
CA ARG A 151 -4.92 13.58 4.87
C ARG A 151 -3.92 12.43 4.78
N PHE A 152 -3.63 11.79 5.91
CA PHE A 152 -2.77 10.61 5.94
C PHE A 152 -3.58 9.37 5.51
N PHE A 153 -3.30 8.84 4.31
CA PHE A 153 -4.02 7.69 3.77
C PHE A 153 -3.59 6.38 4.45
N GLY A 154 -2.28 6.25 4.70
CA GLY A 154 -1.71 5.14 5.45
C GLY A 154 -0.41 4.60 4.87
N LYS A 155 -0.18 3.29 5.02
CA LYS A 155 1.10 2.63 4.75
C LYS A 155 0.95 1.36 3.92
N PHE A 156 1.76 1.24 2.87
CA PHE A 156 1.87 0.05 2.04
C PHE A 156 3.20 -0.67 2.29
N PHE A 157 3.15 -1.97 2.53
CA PHE A 157 4.34 -2.79 2.68
C PHE A 157 4.94 -3.19 1.33
N GLY A 158 6.27 -3.12 1.24
CA GLY A 158 7.02 -3.61 0.10
C GLY A 158 8.10 -4.61 0.51
N THR A 159 8.65 -5.32 -0.47
CA THR A 159 9.68 -6.34 -0.21
C THR A 159 11.06 -5.76 0.14
N GLN A 160 11.34 -4.51 -0.26
CA GLN A 160 12.61 -3.82 0.02
C GLN A 160 12.43 -2.52 0.80
N ALA A 161 11.32 -1.81 0.57
CA ALA A 161 10.94 -0.61 1.32
C ALA A 161 9.41 -0.45 1.33
N ASP A 162 8.91 0.27 2.32
CA ASP A 162 7.49 0.58 2.46
C ASP A 162 7.15 1.94 1.84
N TYR A 163 5.86 2.24 1.70
CA TYR A 163 5.37 3.55 1.28
C TYR A 163 4.40 4.14 2.32
N TYR A 164 4.68 5.34 2.78
CA TYR A 164 3.73 6.21 3.45
C TYR A 164 3.02 7.06 2.39
N VAL A 165 1.70 7.13 2.46
CA VAL A 165 0.85 7.76 1.44
C VAL A 165 0.06 8.90 2.07
N PHE A 166 0.12 10.05 1.41
CA PHE A 166 -0.60 11.28 1.77
C PHE A 166 -1.55 11.62 0.63
N GLU A 167 -2.83 11.77 0.96
CA GLU A 167 -3.89 12.20 0.07
C GLU A 167 -4.02 13.72 0.20
N THR A 168 -4.00 14.44 -0.92
CA THR A 168 -3.98 15.90 -0.93
C THR A 168 -4.86 16.48 -2.02
N THR A 169 -5.33 17.71 -1.81
CA THR A 169 -5.80 18.59 -2.89
C THR A 169 -4.80 19.74 -3.04
N LEU A 170 -4.52 20.16 -4.27
CA LEU A 170 -3.66 21.32 -4.53
C LEU A 170 -4.52 22.56 -4.74
N LYS A 171 -3.97 23.74 -4.45
CA LYS A 171 -4.63 25.01 -4.81
C LYS A 171 -4.68 25.18 -6.33
N ASP A 172 -3.64 24.73 -7.01
CA ASP A 172 -3.51 24.73 -8.47
C ASP A 172 -3.24 23.31 -8.96
N ASN A 173 -4.19 22.73 -9.68
CA ASN A 173 -4.03 21.39 -10.25
C ASN A 173 -3.14 21.43 -11.49
N PRO A 174 -2.28 20.42 -11.70
CA PRO A 174 -1.47 20.32 -12.90
C PRO A 174 -2.33 20.02 -14.13
N GLU A 175 -1.84 20.36 -15.31
CA GLU A 175 -2.50 20.01 -16.56
C GLU A 175 -2.49 18.49 -16.79
N MET A 176 -3.61 17.97 -17.31
CA MET A 176 -3.76 16.56 -17.67
C MET A 176 -3.77 16.42 -19.20
N PRO A 177 -2.97 15.50 -19.77
CA PRO A 177 -3.05 15.19 -21.20
C PRO A 177 -4.43 14.64 -21.59
N GLU A 178 -4.88 14.96 -22.80
CA GLU A 178 -6.09 14.37 -23.37
C GLU A 178 -5.93 12.86 -23.58
N ALA A 179 -7.04 12.14 -23.43
CA ALA A 179 -7.07 10.70 -23.69
C ALA A 179 -6.90 10.43 -25.20
N PRO A 180 -6.11 9.42 -25.60
CA PRO A 180 -6.00 9.03 -27.00
C PRO A 180 -7.36 8.66 -27.61
N GLU A 181 -7.54 8.96 -28.90
CA GLU A 181 -8.75 8.57 -29.64
C GLU A 181 -9.01 7.06 -29.55
N GLY A 182 -10.28 6.69 -29.41
CA GLY A 182 -10.70 5.29 -29.27
C GLY A 182 -10.50 4.69 -27.87
N THR A 183 -10.00 5.46 -26.90
CA THR A 183 -9.92 5.04 -25.50
C THR A 183 -11.00 5.68 -24.63
N VAL A 184 -11.26 5.11 -23.46
CA VAL A 184 -12.20 5.70 -22.49
C VAL A 184 -11.58 6.99 -21.95
N PRO A 185 -12.31 8.14 -21.97
CA PRO A 185 -11.77 9.41 -21.55
C PRO A 185 -11.34 9.39 -20.07
N TYR A 186 -10.28 10.13 -19.77
CA TYR A 186 -9.76 10.28 -18.41
C TYR A 186 -10.67 11.17 -17.56
N GLU A 187 -10.76 10.88 -16.26
CA GLU A 187 -11.41 11.81 -15.31
C GLU A 187 -10.41 12.91 -14.96
N PRO A 188 -10.77 14.20 -15.11
CA PRO A 188 -9.87 15.32 -14.85
C PRO A 188 -9.51 15.43 -13.37
N TYR A 189 -8.51 16.24 -13.05
CA TYR A 189 -8.18 16.53 -11.65
C TYR A 189 -9.34 17.23 -10.94
N GLY A 190 -9.66 16.76 -9.74
CA GLY A 190 -10.81 17.24 -8.97
C GLY A 190 -12.07 16.38 -9.13
N GLU A 191 -12.09 15.45 -10.10
CA GLU A 191 -13.25 14.59 -10.36
C GLU A 191 -12.97 13.10 -10.15
N GLY A 192 -13.95 12.39 -9.62
CA GLY A 192 -13.97 10.94 -9.55
C GLY A 192 -12.71 10.31 -8.93
N VAL A 193 -12.05 9.43 -9.69
CA VAL A 193 -10.81 8.74 -9.30
C VAL A 193 -9.64 9.72 -9.08
N ASN A 194 -9.60 10.83 -9.83
CA ASN A 194 -8.52 11.81 -9.82
C ASN A 194 -8.87 13.07 -9.02
N ALA A 195 -9.87 12.98 -8.12
CA ALA A 195 -10.23 14.05 -7.20
C ALA A 195 -9.07 14.46 -6.27
N TYR A 196 -8.22 13.50 -5.87
CA TYR A 196 -7.08 13.72 -4.99
C TYR A 196 -5.75 13.40 -5.66
N ILE A 197 -4.73 14.19 -5.32
CA ILE A 197 -3.34 13.98 -5.69
C ILE A 197 -2.62 13.31 -4.52
N TYR A 198 -1.83 12.29 -4.82
CA TYR A 198 -1.19 11.47 -3.80
C TYR A 198 0.31 11.68 -3.77
N PHE A 199 0.86 11.98 -2.59
CA PHE A 199 2.29 12.00 -2.34
C PHE A 199 2.72 10.76 -1.58
N VAL A 200 3.88 10.22 -1.94
CA VAL A 200 4.44 9.03 -1.30
C VAL A 200 5.87 9.25 -0.83
N SER A 201 6.23 8.61 0.28
CA SER A 201 7.60 8.57 0.76
C SER A 201 7.93 7.21 1.34
N ASN A 202 9.20 6.78 1.26
CA ASN A 202 9.63 5.55 1.92
C ASN A 202 9.84 5.69 3.42
N THR A 203 9.99 6.92 3.92
CA THR A 203 10.24 7.22 5.34
C THR A 203 9.62 8.56 5.71
N LEU A 204 9.00 8.64 6.89
CA LEU A 204 8.43 9.88 7.40
C LEU A 204 9.51 10.97 7.51
N GLY A 205 9.25 12.13 6.92
CA GLY A 205 10.16 13.27 6.85
C GLY A 205 11.19 13.24 5.71
N GLY A 206 11.28 12.12 4.99
CA GLY A 206 12.11 11.95 3.80
C GLY A 206 11.57 12.68 2.56
N PRO A 207 12.19 12.46 1.38
CA PRO A 207 11.72 13.05 0.13
C PRO A 207 10.31 12.53 -0.21
N LEU A 208 9.48 13.43 -0.72
CA LEU A 208 8.10 13.16 -1.15
C LEU A 208 8.04 13.17 -2.67
N SER A 209 7.51 12.09 -3.24
CA SER A 209 7.28 11.92 -4.67
C SER A 209 5.79 11.99 -4.95
N GLN A 210 5.38 12.84 -5.89
CA GLN A 210 3.99 12.90 -6.36
C GLN A 210 3.73 11.70 -7.28
N LEU A 211 2.62 10.99 -7.05
CA LEU A 211 2.15 9.94 -7.94
C LEU A 211 1.43 10.53 -9.17
N PRO A 212 1.49 9.83 -10.32
CA PRO A 212 0.74 10.22 -11.50
C PRO A 212 -0.78 10.06 -11.30
N TYR A 213 -1.56 10.59 -12.25
CA TYR A 213 -3.00 10.32 -12.34
C TYR A 213 -3.26 8.84 -12.70
N ALA A 214 -4.45 8.34 -12.36
CA ALA A 214 -4.86 6.99 -12.71
C ALA A 214 -5.72 7.01 -13.98
N THR A 215 -5.48 6.07 -14.89
CA THR A 215 -6.31 5.88 -16.09
C THR A 215 -7.27 4.69 -15.94
N PRO A 216 -8.39 4.67 -16.68
CA PRO A 216 -9.33 3.54 -16.65
C PRO A 216 -8.66 2.22 -17.05
N GLU A 217 -7.77 2.24 -18.05
CA GLU A 217 -7.02 1.08 -18.51
C GLU A 217 -6.12 0.50 -17.40
N GLN A 218 -5.38 1.37 -16.69
CA GLN A 218 -4.54 0.96 -15.57
C GLN A 218 -5.38 0.34 -14.44
N ILE A 219 -6.55 0.91 -14.12
CA ILE A 219 -7.44 0.34 -13.10
C ILE A 219 -7.93 -1.05 -13.54
N LYS A 220 -8.37 -1.21 -14.78
CA LYS A 220 -8.82 -2.50 -15.33
C LYS A 220 -7.69 -3.54 -15.31
N ALA A 221 -6.51 -3.18 -15.79
CA ALA A 221 -5.33 -4.04 -15.77
C ALA A 221 -4.97 -4.46 -14.34
N SER A 222 -4.97 -3.52 -13.37
CA SER A 222 -4.62 -3.81 -11.98
C SER A 222 -5.54 -4.83 -11.31
N ARG A 223 -6.80 -4.95 -11.75
CA ARG A 223 -7.77 -5.93 -11.20
C ARG A 223 -7.40 -7.37 -11.55
N LEU A 224 -6.64 -7.57 -12.63
CA LEU A 224 -6.17 -8.86 -13.12
C LEU A 224 -4.83 -9.28 -12.48
N LEU A 225 -4.22 -8.41 -11.66
CA LEU A 225 -2.89 -8.61 -11.10
C LEU A 225 -2.94 -8.86 -9.60
N ARG A 226 -1.98 -9.67 -9.14
CA ARG A 226 -1.71 -9.93 -7.72
C ARG A 226 -0.19 -9.92 -7.49
N ARG A 227 0.36 -8.75 -7.18
CA ARG A 227 1.80 -8.52 -7.01
C ARG A 227 2.09 -7.86 -5.67
N PHE A 228 3.18 -8.30 -5.02
CA PHE A 228 3.78 -7.55 -3.92
C PHE A 228 4.55 -6.35 -4.47
N LEU A 229 4.47 -5.23 -3.75
CA LEU A 229 5.25 -4.03 -4.08
C LEU A 229 6.73 -4.27 -3.76
N THR A 230 7.62 -3.62 -4.50
CA THR A 230 9.06 -3.69 -4.25
C THR A 230 9.52 -2.61 -3.29
N GLY A 231 8.86 -1.45 -3.27
CA GLY A 231 9.32 -0.27 -2.53
C GLY A 231 10.12 0.71 -3.39
N ARG A 232 10.21 0.47 -4.71
CA ARG A 232 10.84 1.34 -5.70
C ARG A 232 9.84 1.73 -6.78
N LEU A 233 9.54 3.03 -6.88
CA LEU A 233 8.50 3.56 -7.76
C LEU A 233 8.77 3.32 -9.26
N ASP A 234 10.03 3.15 -9.64
CA ASP A 234 10.47 2.95 -11.01
C ASP A 234 10.56 1.46 -11.42
N ALA A 235 10.26 0.53 -10.52
CA ALA A 235 10.33 -0.90 -10.79
C ALA A 235 9.27 -1.34 -11.83
N PRO A 236 9.61 -2.26 -12.74
CA PRO A 236 8.64 -2.79 -13.70
C PRO A 236 7.65 -3.74 -13.02
N VAL A 237 6.37 -3.60 -13.35
CA VAL A 237 5.31 -4.51 -12.89
C VAL A 237 5.36 -5.77 -13.75
N SER A 238 6.19 -6.72 -13.32
CA SER A 238 6.36 -8.01 -14.00
C SER A 238 5.11 -8.89 -13.82
N ALA A 239 4.19 -8.82 -14.77
CA ALA A 239 3.01 -9.67 -14.77
C ALA A 239 2.47 -9.94 -16.18
N TYR A 240 1.63 -10.97 -16.27
CA TYR A 240 0.76 -11.23 -17.40
C TYR A 240 -0.69 -11.21 -16.88
N PRO A 241 -1.58 -10.37 -17.44
CA PRO A 241 -1.38 -9.45 -18.56
C PRO A 241 -0.41 -8.29 -18.26
N ALA A 242 0.17 -7.69 -19.30
CA ALA A 242 1.09 -6.58 -19.16
C ALA A 242 0.38 -5.36 -18.55
N PHE A 243 1.01 -4.73 -17.55
CA PHE A 243 0.49 -3.53 -16.92
C PHE A 243 0.99 -2.27 -17.67
N PRO A 244 0.12 -1.32 -18.03
CA PRO A 244 0.51 -0.08 -18.71
C PRO A 244 1.09 0.93 -17.71
N GLY A 245 2.29 0.64 -17.18
CA GLY A 245 2.99 1.51 -16.23
C GLY A 245 4.08 0.78 -15.43
N LYS A 246 4.70 1.53 -14.52
CA LYS A 246 5.67 1.03 -13.52
C LYS A 246 4.96 0.87 -12.16
N GLU A 247 5.74 0.65 -11.11
CA GLU A 247 5.22 0.49 -9.75
C GLU A 247 4.49 1.74 -9.24
N ALA A 248 4.88 2.95 -9.66
CA ALA A 248 4.20 4.20 -9.29
C ALA A 248 2.73 4.21 -9.76
N GLU A 249 2.48 3.89 -11.03
CA GLU A 249 1.13 3.81 -11.60
C GLU A 249 0.36 2.64 -10.99
N TYR A 250 1.01 1.51 -10.73
CA TYR A 250 0.35 0.38 -10.07
C TYR A 250 -0.06 0.71 -8.64
N LEU A 251 0.81 1.34 -7.85
CA LEU A 251 0.50 1.84 -6.52
C LEU A 251 -0.67 2.83 -6.56
N ARG A 252 -0.67 3.78 -7.52
CA ARG A 252 -1.78 4.72 -7.71
C ARG A 252 -3.12 4.04 -7.97
N THR A 253 -3.13 2.96 -8.77
CA THR A 253 -4.37 2.18 -9.01
C THR A 253 -4.84 1.40 -7.80
N LEU A 254 -3.91 0.87 -6.99
CA LEU A 254 -4.25 0.21 -5.72
C LEU A 254 -4.85 1.20 -4.74
N ILE A 255 -4.26 2.38 -4.61
CA ILE A 255 -4.78 3.48 -3.80
C ILE A 255 -6.20 3.84 -4.25
N ALA A 256 -6.44 4.08 -5.55
CA ALA A 256 -7.77 4.38 -6.08
C ALA A 256 -8.82 3.33 -5.66
N ARG A 257 -8.48 2.06 -5.85
CA ARG A 257 -9.37 0.92 -5.57
C ARG A 257 -9.62 0.71 -4.07
N ILE A 258 -8.62 0.97 -3.23
CA ILE A 258 -8.75 0.87 -1.77
C ILE A 258 -9.53 2.07 -1.24
N ALA A 259 -9.22 3.28 -1.69
CA ALA A 259 -9.89 4.52 -1.31
C ALA A 259 -11.40 4.42 -1.55
N SER A 260 -11.80 4.12 -2.79
CA SER A 260 -13.21 3.95 -3.19
C SER A 260 -13.93 2.82 -2.44
N ALA A 261 -13.21 1.77 -2.01
CA ALA A 261 -13.84 0.61 -1.38
C ALA A 261 -13.83 0.62 0.16
N THR A 262 -13.03 1.48 0.80
CA THR A 262 -12.77 1.35 2.24
C THR A 262 -12.70 2.67 3.02
N VAL A 263 -12.78 3.82 2.35
CA VAL A 263 -12.90 5.11 3.04
C VAL A 263 -14.37 5.33 3.37
N CYS A 264 -14.67 5.29 4.67
CA CYS A 264 -16.04 5.33 5.18
C CYS A 264 -16.20 6.47 6.19
N CYS A 265 -17.44 6.91 6.37
CA CYS A 265 -17.85 7.90 7.35
C CYS A 265 -19.05 7.37 8.16
N PRO A 266 -19.30 7.89 9.38
CA PRO A 266 -20.52 7.56 10.12
C PRO A 266 -21.76 7.88 9.31
N ARG A 267 -22.74 6.96 9.32
CA ARG A 267 -23.99 7.12 8.58
C ARG A 267 -24.71 8.40 9.01
N GLY A 268 -25.15 9.17 8.02
CA GLY A 268 -25.88 10.43 8.23
C GLY A 268 -25.00 11.62 8.62
N PHE A 269 -23.68 11.46 8.69
CA PHE A 269 -22.75 12.58 8.92
C PHE A 269 -22.71 13.55 7.73
N PHE A 270 -22.84 13.02 6.51
CA PHE A 270 -22.95 13.81 5.29
C PHE A 270 -24.33 13.63 4.65
N LEU A 271 -24.77 14.66 3.93
CA LEU A 271 -25.91 14.65 3.03
C LEU A 271 -25.38 14.69 1.60
N ALA A 272 -25.88 13.79 0.76
CA ALA A 272 -25.57 13.81 -0.67
C ALA A 272 -26.53 14.75 -1.38
N ASP A 273 -25.99 15.65 -2.19
CA ASP A 273 -26.77 16.43 -3.15
C ASP A 273 -27.33 15.47 -4.24
N GLU A 274 -28.59 15.67 -4.62
CA GLU A 274 -29.25 14.86 -5.64
C GLU A 274 -28.68 15.10 -7.04
N ASP A 275 -28.10 16.29 -7.30
CA ASP A 275 -27.73 16.73 -8.65
C ASP A 275 -26.23 16.57 -8.97
N ASN A 276 -25.32 16.81 -8.02
CA ASN A 276 -23.86 16.87 -8.31
C ASN A 276 -22.99 15.86 -7.54
N ALA A 277 -23.59 14.98 -6.72
CA ALA A 277 -22.90 14.02 -5.87
C ALA A 277 -21.87 14.64 -4.87
N GLU A 278 -21.93 15.95 -4.62
CA GLU A 278 -21.20 16.60 -3.54
C GLU A 278 -21.81 16.26 -2.19
N LEU A 279 -20.95 16.25 -1.16
CA LEU A 279 -21.31 15.84 0.18
C LEU A 279 -21.19 17.02 1.14
N SER A 280 -22.32 17.51 1.63
CA SER A 280 -22.37 18.56 2.65
C SER A 280 -22.44 17.96 4.07
N PRO A 281 -21.79 18.58 5.07
CA PRO A 281 -21.90 18.11 6.45
C PRO A 281 -23.33 18.31 6.97
N ASN A 282 -23.83 17.31 7.70
CA ASN A 282 -25.14 17.39 8.35
C ASN A 282 -25.02 18.05 9.73
N ASP A 283 -25.48 19.29 9.86
CA ASP A 283 -25.43 20.05 11.11
C ASP A 283 -26.29 19.41 12.23
N GLU A 284 -27.33 18.64 11.87
CA GLU A 284 -28.23 17.96 12.81
C GLU A 284 -27.74 16.56 13.20
N TRP A 285 -26.53 16.17 12.80
CA TRP A 285 -26.01 14.82 13.09
C TRP A 285 -25.66 14.63 14.56
N GLU A 286 -26.28 13.63 15.18
CA GLU A 286 -25.96 13.17 16.53
C GLU A 286 -25.06 11.93 16.53
N PRO A 287 -23.97 11.92 17.32
CA PRO A 287 -23.05 10.79 17.36
C PRO A 287 -23.65 9.60 18.11
N LEU A 288 -23.58 8.44 17.46
CA LEU A 288 -23.86 7.14 18.09
C LEU A 288 -22.79 6.81 19.14
N LYS A 289 -23.14 5.98 20.13
CA LYS A 289 -22.31 5.79 21.33
C LYS A 289 -21.70 4.41 21.42
N GLY A 290 -20.42 4.36 21.79
CA GLY A 290 -19.72 3.13 22.13
C GLY A 290 -19.74 2.10 21.00
N ARG A 291 -20.27 0.91 21.30
CA ARG A 291 -20.20 -0.26 20.39
C ARG A 291 -21.17 -0.21 19.20
N GLU A 292 -22.07 0.77 19.13
CA GLU A 292 -22.93 0.95 17.96
C GLU A 292 -22.11 1.22 16.70
N MET A 293 -20.98 1.93 16.84
CA MET A 293 -20.04 2.17 15.74
C MET A 293 -19.25 0.93 15.33
N ALA A 294 -19.39 -0.20 16.03
CA ALA A 294 -18.83 -1.48 15.58
C ALA A 294 -19.66 -2.11 14.44
N LEU A 295 -20.90 -1.67 14.23
CA LEU A 295 -21.82 -2.28 13.28
C LEU A 295 -21.66 -1.67 11.87
N PRO A 296 -21.47 -2.48 10.81
CA PRO A 296 -21.30 -1.98 9.43
C PRO A 296 -22.47 -1.10 8.93
N VAL A 297 -23.70 -1.33 9.40
CA VAL A 297 -24.89 -0.56 9.01
C VAL A 297 -24.83 0.93 9.41
N ASN A 298 -23.96 1.28 10.36
CA ASN A 298 -23.76 2.64 10.86
C ASN A 298 -22.62 3.38 10.15
N TRP A 299 -22.10 2.80 9.06
CA TRP A 299 -21.07 3.38 8.22
C TRP A 299 -21.57 3.47 6.78
N SER A 300 -21.19 4.56 6.12
CA SER A 300 -21.46 4.84 4.70
C SER A 300 -20.16 5.08 3.95
N HIS A 301 -20.08 4.62 2.70
CA HIS A 301 -18.95 4.93 1.82
C HIS A 301 -18.87 6.43 1.56
N ARG A 302 -17.69 7.02 1.80
CA ARG A 302 -17.44 8.46 1.61
C ARG A 302 -17.10 8.78 0.17
N TYR A 303 -16.38 7.88 -0.51
CA TYR A 303 -15.95 8.07 -1.89
C TYR A 303 -16.86 7.33 -2.88
N PRO A 304 -16.97 7.84 -4.12
CA PRO A 304 -17.80 7.21 -5.15
C PRO A 304 -17.28 5.82 -5.54
N HIS A 305 -18.20 4.97 -5.98
CA HIS A 305 -17.88 3.61 -6.42
C HIS A 305 -17.16 3.59 -7.77
N ILE A 306 -16.02 2.90 -7.86
CA ILE A 306 -15.32 2.67 -9.14
C ILE A 306 -15.93 1.47 -9.86
N LYS A 307 -16.61 1.74 -10.98
CA LYS A 307 -17.26 0.76 -11.88
C LYS A 307 -16.29 -0.21 -12.54
N GLY A 308 -16.81 -1.26 -13.16
CA GLY A 308 -16.17 -2.17 -14.11
C GLY A 308 -15.26 -1.45 -15.11
N GLN A 309 -15.76 -0.35 -15.69
CA GLN A 309 -15.07 0.48 -16.69
C GLN A 309 -13.77 1.15 -16.19
N GLY A 310 -13.54 1.20 -14.87
CA GLY A 310 -12.37 1.87 -14.29
C GLY A 310 -12.57 3.37 -14.04
N ARG A 311 -13.82 3.82 -14.02
CA ARG A 311 -14.24 5.20 -13.71
C ARG A 311 -15.30 5.22 -12.61
N THR A 312 -15.52 6.38 -12.01
CA THR A 312 -16.61 6.61 -11.06
C THR A 312 -17.93 6.93 -11.75
N VAL A 313 -17.87 7.53 -12.94
CA VAL A 313 -19.00 7.75 -13.86
C VAL A 313 -18.73 6.98 -15.16
N THR A 314 -19.71 6.17 -15.60
CA THR A 314 -19.57 5.37 -16.83
C THR A 314 -19.62 6.28 -18.05
N TYR A 315 -18.65 6.14 -18.94
CA TYR A 315 -18.68 6.76 -20.25
C TYR A 315 -19.47 5.90 -21.22
N LYS A 316 -20.49 6.48 -21.85
CA LYS A 316 -21.29 5.85 -22.90
C LYS A 316 -20.90 6.48 -24.23
N ARG A 317 -20.57 5.66 -25.22
CA ARG A 317 -20.30 6.14 -26.58
C ARG A 317 -21.57 6.72 -27.21
N ASP A 318 -21.44 7.72 -28.06
CA ASP A 318 -22.57 8.24 -28.81
C ASP A 318 -23.07 7.19 -29.81
N PRO A 319 -24.35 6.80 -29.76
CA PRO A 319 -24.92 5.86 -30.71
C PRO A 319 -25.05 6.51 -32.11
N PRO A 320 -24.99 5.73 -33.20
CA PRO A 320 -25.36 6.23 -34.52
C PRO A 320 -26.82 6.70 -34.54
N ASP A 321 -27.14 7.73 -35.32
CA ASP A 321 -28.49 8.32 -35.41
C ASP A 321 -29.59 7.31 -35.81
N GLU A 322 -29.22 6.19 -36.44
CA GLU A 322 -30.13 5.13 -36.89
C GLU A 322 -30.48 4.11 -35.79
N GLU A 323 -29.82 4.15 -34.64
CA GLU A 323 -30.06 3.21 -33.54
C GLU A 323 -31.16 3.72 -32.59
N GLU A 324 -32.40 3.25 -32.80
CA GLU A 324 -33.57 3.66 -32.00
C GLU A 324 -33.56 3.10 -30.55
N GLU A 325 -32.84 2.00 -30.29
CA GLU A 325 -32.72 1.38 -28.95
C GLU A 325 -31.24 1.11 -28.57
N PRO A 326 -30.44 2.17 -28.34
CA PRO A 326 -29.01 2.05 -28.10
C PRO A 326 -28.67 1.25 -26.82
N GLU A 327 -29.57 1.24 -25.83
CA GLU A 327 -29.42 0.44 -24.62
C GLU A 327 -29.43 -1.07 -24.86
N LYS A 328 -30.02 -1.55 -25.95
CA LYS A 328 -30.13 -3.00 -26.23
C LYS A 328 -29.10 -3.48 -27.22
N ASN A 329 -28.76 -2.64 -28.20
CA ASN A 329 -28.02 -3.07 -29.38
C ASN A 329 -26.62 -2.45 -29.50
N PHE A 330 -26.34 -1.35 -28.79
CA PHE A 330 -25.09 -0.59 -28.95
C PHE A 330 -24.24 -0.52 -27.68
N TRP A 331 -24.82 -0.12 -26.55
CA TRP A 331 -24.10 -0.04 -25.30
C TRP A 331 -23.86 -1.42 -24.71
N THR A 332 -22.61 -1.64 -24.31
CA THR A 332 -22.20 -2.87 -23.64
C THR A 332 -22.69 -2.89 -22.19
N ALA A 333 -22.75 -4.07 -21.58
CA ALA A 333 -23.11 -4.21 -20.16
C ALA A 333 -22.19 -3.42 -19.22
N GLU A 334 -20.93 -3.17 -19.61
CA GLU A 334 -19.98 -2.33 -18.85
C GLU A 334 -20.31 -0.83 -18.97
N GLU A 335 -20.83 -0.38 -20.11
CA GLU A 335 -21.24 1.03 -20.33
C GLU A 335 -22.58 1.36 -19.67
N MET A 336 -23.40 0.33 -19.40
CA MET A 336 -24.69 0.45 -18.71
C MET A 336 -24.62 0.12 -17.21
N GLU A 337 -23.42 -0.05 -16.67
CA GLU A 337 -23.25 -0.41 -15.26
C GLU A 337 -23.71 0.72 -14.32
N GLU A 338 -24.78 0.44 -13.57
CA GLU A 338 -25.24 1.31 -12.48
C GLU A 338 -24.59 0.91 -11.16
N GLY A 339 -23.94 1.90 -10.53
CA GLY A 339 -23.33 1.72 -9.22
C GLY A 339 -24.33 1.91 -8.06
N PRO A 340 -23.91 1.61 -6.82
CA PRO A 340 -24.70 1.97 -5.66
C PRO A 340 -24.85 3.50 -5.54
N ALA A 341 -25.95 3.94 -4.92
CA ALA A 341 -26.17 5.36 -4.62
C ALA A 341 -25.04 5.93 -3.72
N PRO A 342 -24.79 7.25 -3.80
CA PRO A 342 -23.91 7.95 -2.85
C PRO A 342 -24.26 7.61 -1.40
N LEU A 343 -23.24 7.56 -0.53
CA LEU A 343 -23.39 7.25 0.91
C LEU A 343 -24.05 5.88 1.19
N SER A 344 -23.93 4.92 0.27
CA SER A 344 -24.37 3.54 0.50
C SER A 344 -23.71 2.93 1.75
N THR A 345 -24.50 2.16 2.50
CA THR A 345 -24.11 1.60 3.79
C THR A 345 -23.34 0.29 3.64
N LEU A 346 -22.41 0.02 4.56
CA LEU A 346 -21.50 -1.14 4.44
C LEU A 346 -22.18 -2.50 4.63
N ASP A 347 -23.41 -2.53 5.17
CA ASP A 347 -24.20 -3.77 5.27
C ASP A 347 -24.68 -4.28 3.90
N LYS A 348 -24.75 -3.40 2.90
CA LYS A 348 -25.13 -3.73 1.52
C LYS A 348 -23.96 -4.22 0.68
N ASP A 349 -22.74 -4.20 1.21
CA ASP A 349 -21.56 -4.64 0.50
C ASP A 349 -21.62 -6.14 0.18
N SER A 350 -21.19 -6.50 -1.02
CA SER A 350 -21.10 -7.91 -1.44
C SER A 350 -20.19 -8.71 -0.52
N ALA A 351 -20.69 -9.85 -0.02
CA ALA A 351 -19.92 -10.81 0.76
C ALA A 351 -18.71 -11.36 -0.03
N LEU A 352 -17.76 -11.94 0.69
CA LEU A 352 -16.62 -12.63 0.07
C LEU A 352 -17.04 -14.00 -0.48
N ALA A 353 -16.18 -14.57 -1.32
CA ALA A 353 -16.39 -15.93 -1.84
C ALA A 353 -16.49 -16.95 -0.69
N LEU A 354 -17.32 -17.98 -0.91
CA LEU A 354 -17.55 -19.06 0.05
C LEU A 354 -16.23 -19.80 0.33
N ARG A 355 -15.93 -20.05 1.60
CA ARG A 355 -14.75 -20.83 1.99
C ARG A 355 -15.09 -22.31 2.04
N ALA A 356 -14.17 -23.16 1.61
CA ALA A 356 -14.32 -24.60 1.71
C ALA A 356 -14.54 -25.01 3.18
N GLY A 357 -15.69 -25.64 3.46
CA GLY A 357 -16.05 -26.11 4.80
C GLY A 357 -17.01 -25.22 5.59
N ASP A 358 -17.39 -24.05 5.08
CA ASP A 358 -18.38 -23.16 5.72
C ASP A 358 -19.58 -22.90 4.79
N PRO A 359 -20.84 -23.14 5.21
CA PRO A 359 -22.01 -22.88 4.37
C PRO A 359 -22.33 -21.39 4.20
N VAL A 360 -21.72 -20.49 4.98
CA VAL A 360 -22.03 -19.05 4.94
C VAL A 360 -20.84 -18.25 4.37
N PRO A 361 -21.05 -17.40 3.35
CA PRO A 361 -19.99 -16.55 2.84
C PRO A 361 -19.60 -15.50 3.90
N PRO A 362 -18.29 -15.25 4.11
CA PRO A 362 -17.87 -14.25 5.08
C PRO A 362 -18.31 -12.84 4.65
N PRO A 363 -18.80 -11.99 5.57
CA PRO A 363 -19.21 -10.63 5.24
C PRO A 363 -18.03 -9.77 4.78
N ALA A 364 -18.29 -8.68 4.06
CA ALA A 364 -17.26 -7.74 3.60
C ALA A 364 -16.53 -7.03 4.73
N TRP A 365 -17.20 -6.83 5.86
CA TRP A 365 -16.71 -6.08 7.02
C TRP A 365 -16.88 -6.89 8.30
N SER A 366 -15.92 -6.73 9.22
CA SER A 366 -15.98 -7.30 10.57
C SER A 366 -15.95 -6.19 11.62
N THR A 367 -16.57 -6.46 12.77
CA THR A 367 -16.61 -5.54 13.91
C THR A 367 -15.25 -5.45 14.62
N LEU A 368 -14.88 -4.25 15.08
CA LEU A 368 -13.74 -4.00 15.97
C LEU A 368 -14.21 -3.31 17.25
N VAL A 369 -13.71 -3.76 18.40
CA VAL A 369 -14.04 -3.21 19.73
C VAL A 369 -12.78 -3.05 20.57
N ALA A 370 -12.69 -1.94 21.30
CA ALA A 370 -11.51 -1.62 22.13
C ALA A 370 -11.43 -2.38 23.46
N SER A 371 -12.56 -2.91 23.95
CA SER A 371 -12.64 -3.56 25.27
C SER A 371 -13.36 -4.89 25.19
N ALA A 372 -12.94 -5.86 26.01
CA ALA A 372 -13.68 -7.11 26.16
C ALA A 372 -15.03 -6.89 26.87
N SER A 373 -15.08 -5.99 27.85
CA SER A 373 -16.31 -5.69 28.59
C SER A 373 -17.21 -4.70 27.83
N VAL A 374 -18.51 -4.99 27.78
CA VAL A 374 -19.52 -4.10 27.19
C VAL A 374 -19.76 -2.86 28.09
N THR A 375 -19.48 -2.97 29.39
CA THR A 375 -19.81 -1.92 30.38
C THR A 375 -18.77 -0.80 30.51
N THR A 376 -17.61 -0.93 29.85
CA THR A 376 -16.57 0.10 29.87
C THR A 376 -17.13 1.40 29.30
N ARG A 377 -16.86 2.54 29.95
CA ARG A 377 -17.31 3.86 29.47
C ARG A 377 -16.35 4.38 28.40
N ASN A 378 -16.85 5.27 27.53
CA ASN A 378 -16.07 5.95 26.49
C ASN A 378 -15.28 4.98 25.58
N GLN A 379 -15.91 3.88 25.17
CA GLN A 379 -15.27 2.92 24.26
C GLN A 379 -15.18 3.47 22.85
N VAL A 380 -14.05 3.19 22.21
CA VAL A 380 -13.88 3.31 20.75
C VAL A 380 -14.38 2.02 20.11
N ALA A 381 -15.06 2.16 18.98
CA ALA A 381 -15.48 1.04 18.15
C ALA A 381 -15.28 1.37 16.67
N GLY A 382 -15.27 0.33 15.85
CA GLY A 382 -15.02 0.50 14.43
C GLY A 382 -15.26 -0.76 13.62
N VAL A 383 -14.87 -0.70 12.36
CA VAL A 383 -14.99 -1.81 11.41
C VAL A 383 -13.66 -2.05 10.71
N ARG A 384 -13.41 -3.30 10.32
CA ARG A 384 -12.28 -3.67 9.46
C ARG A 384 -12.76 -4.35 8.20
N SER A 385 -12.08 -4.08 7.08
CA SER A 385 -12.39 -4.73 5.81
C SER A 385 -11.84 -6.15 5.78
N ASN A 386 -12.68 -7.11 5.40
CA ASN A 386 -12.26 -8.47 5.08
C ASN A 386 -11.79 -8.59 3.62
N ARG A 387 -12.30 -7.73 2.72
CA ARG A 387 -11.93 -7.70 1.29
C ARG A 387 -10.56 -7.06 1.06
N TRP A 388 -10.22 -6.04 1.85
CA TRP A 388 -8.92 -5.36 1.84
C TRP A 388 -8.30 -5.42 3.23
N PRO A 389 -7.62 -6.55 3.58
CA PRO A 389 -6.99 -6.68 4.88
C PRO A 389 -5.98 -5.55 5.12
N GLY A 390 -6.18 -4.82 6.21
CA GLY A 390 -5.40 -3.63 6.55
C GLY A 390 -6.22 -2.33 6.57
N ALA A 391 -7.39 -2.29 5.91
CA ALA A 391 -8.28 -1.15 5.98
C ALA A 391 -9.15 -1.20 7.25
N VAL A 392 -9.14 -0.11 8.01
CA VAL A 392 -9.90 0.05 9.25
C VAL A 392 -10.55 1.42 9.31
N CYS A 393 -11.75 1.48 9.90
CA CYS A 393 -12.44 2.71 10.25
C CYS A 393 -12.77 2.69 11.74
N ALA A 394 -12.56 3.82 12.42
CA ALA A 394 -12.76 3.96 13.86
C ALA A 394 -13.56 5.22 14.17
N CYS A 395 -14.39 5.18 15.21
CA CYS A 395 -15.13 6.35 15.66
C CYS A 395 -15.24 6.38 17.19
N ALA A 396 -15.09 7.58 17.75
CA ALA A 396 -15.41 7.89 19.14
C ALA A 396 -16.08 9.26 19.23
N GLY A 397 -17.37 9.28 19.60
CA GLY A 397 -18.14 10.51 19.64
C GLY A 397 -18.24 11.13 18.24
N ARG A 398 -17.76 12.37 18.07
CA ARG A 398 -17.73 13.07 16.78
C ARG A 398 -16.44 12.86 15.99
N HIS A 399 -15.43 12.24 16.59
CA HIS A 399 -14.15 11.99 15.95
C HIS A 399 -14.17 10.64 15.24
N PHE A 400 -13.88 10.60 13.95
CA PHE A 400 -13.80 9.36 13.19
C PHE A 400 -12.67 9.42 12.18
N ALA A 401 -12.08 8.27 11.89
CA ALA A 401 -10.91 8.15 11.04
C ALA A 401 -10.98 6.88 10.21
N SER A 402 -10.37 6.91 9.03
CA SER A 402 -10.11 5.71 8.22
C SER A 402 -8.65 5.65 7.82
N LEU A 403 -8.06 4.46 7.91
CA LEU A 403 -6.63 4.23 7.69
C LEU A 403 -6.42 2.89 6.98
N TYR A 404 -5.47 2.85 6.04
CA TYR A 404 -5.00 1.61 5.43
C TYR A 404 -3.56 1.28 5.84
N VAL A 405 -3.34 0.09 6.42
CA VAL A 405 -1.98 -0.43 6.68
C VAL A 405 -1.90 -1.87 6.21
N GLY A 406 -1.16 -2.12 5.12
CA GLY A 406 -1.06 -3.49 4.60
C GLY A 406 -0.31 -3.65 3.28
N TRP A 407 -0.48 -4.81 2.65
CA TRP A 407 0.29 -5.23 1.46
C TRP A 407 -0.27 -4.74 0.12
N GLY A 408 -1.42 -4.08 0.10
CA GLY A 408 -2.14 -3.74 -1.13
C GLY A 408 -2.74 -4.94 -1.88
N LEU A 409 -2.95 -6.08 -1.18
CA LEU A 409 -3.49 -7.30 -1.78
C LEU A 409 -4.96 -7.51 -1.40
N LYS A 410 -5.80 -7.69 -2.43
CA LYS A 410 -7.22 -8.02 -2.26
C LYS A 410 -7.38 -9.47 -1.79
N ALA A 411 -8.19 -9.70 -0.77
CA ALA A 411 -8.53 -11.03 -0.27
C ALA A 411 -9.66 -11.66 -1.11
N VAL A 412 -9.30 -12.10 -2.32
CA VAL A 412 -10.16 -12.82 -3.25
C VAL A 412 -9.42 -14.03 -3.81
N ASP A 413 -10.18 -15.02 -4.25
CA ASP A 413 -9.65 -16.15 -4.99
C ASP A 413 -9.09 -15.63 -6.32
N PHE A 414 -7.78 -15.78 -6.49
CA PHE A 414 -7.06 -15.27 -7.64
C PHE A 414 -6.75 -16.43 -8.59
N MET A 415 -7.25 -16.33 -9.81
CA MET A 415 -6.89 -17.23 -10.90
C MET A 415 -6.02 -16.48 -11.90
N PRO A 416 -4.82 -17.01 -12.24
CA PRO A 416 -4.01 -16.43 -13.31
C PRO A 416 -4.78 -16.34 -14.62
N VAL A 417 -4.63 -15.21 -15.32
CA VAL A 417 -5.32 -14.98 -16.60
C VAL A 417 -4.77 -15.94 -17.67
N PRO A 418 -5.64 -16.65 -18.43
CA PRO A 418 -5.19 -17.48 -19.54
C PRO A 418 -4.61 -16.63 -20.68
N PRO A 419 -3.79 -17.20 -21.58
CA PRO A 419 -3.33 -16.51 -22.78
C PRO A 419 -4.52 -16.02 -23.63
N PRO A 420 -4.35 -14.95 -24.45
CA PRO A 420 -5.43 -14.45 -25.26
C PRO A 420 -5.76 -15.49 -26.35
N LEU A 421 -7.03 -15.53 -26.77
CA LEU A 421 -7.43 -16.42 -27.84
C LEU A 421 -6.69 -16.05 -29.13
N PRO A 422 -6.07 -17.01 -29.85
CA PRO A 422 -5.49 -16.76 -31.14
C PRO A 422 -6.54 -16.17 -32.09
N VAL A 423 -6.15 -15.12 -32.82
CA VAL A 423 -7.05 -14.49 -33.80
C VAL A 423 -7.39 -15.53 -34.89
N PRO A 424 -8.67 -15.73 -35.24
CA PRO A 424 -9.04 -16.65 -36.30
C PRO A 424 -8.46 -16.20 -37.65
N GLN A 425 -8.23 -17.16 -38.54
CA GLN A 425 -7.84 -16.86 -39.93
C GLN A 425 -9.03 -16.31 -40.71
N TRP A 426 -8.74 -15.65 -41.85
CA TRP A 426 -9.77 -15.20 -42.79
C TRP A 426 -10.68 -16.37 -43.18
N PRO A 427 -12.02 -16.22 -43.08
CA PRO A 427 -12.95 -17.35 -43.20
C PRO A 427 -13.17 -17.80 -44.65
N GLU A 428 -12.79 -16.99 -45.64
CA GLU A 428 -13.00 -17.35 -47.05
C GLU A 428 -11.90 -18.28 -47.57
N PRO A 429 -12.25 -19.21 -48.48
CA PRO A 429 -11.24 -19.97 -49.22
C PRO A 429 -10.34 -19.01 -50.01
N LEU A 430 -9.05 -19.35 -50.06
CA LEU A 430 -7.97 -18.63 -50.75
C LEU A 430 -8.46 -17.83 -51.97
N LEU A 431 -8.29 -16.51 -51.93
CA LEU A 431 -8.59 -15.63 -53.05
C LEU A 431 -7.67 -15.96 -54.24
N GLU A 432 -8.20 -16.62 -55.27
CA GLU A 432 -7.47 -16.92 -56.50
C GLU A 432 -7.61 -15.77 -57.51
N SER A 433 -6.53 -15.47 -58.25
CA SER A 433 -6.55 -14.47 -59.31
C SER A 433 -7.36 -15.00 -60.50
N ASN A 434 -8.30 -14.18 -60.99
CA ASN A 434 -9.03 -14.43 -62.23
C ASN A 434 -8.31 -13.88 -63.47
N GLU A 435 -7.05 -13.45 -63.37
CA GLU A 435 -6.29 -12.95 -64.50
C GLU A 435 -6.00 -14.06 -65.52
N LEU A 436 -6.76 -14.06 -66.61
CA LEU A 436 -6.44 -14.81 -67.82
C LEU A 436 -5.48 -13.99 -68.69
N PRO A 437 -4.51 -14.63 -69.38
CA PRO A 437 -3.64 -13.91 -70.32
C PRO A 437 -4.48 -13.25 -71.42
N PRO A 438 -4.07 -12.07 -71.94
CA PRO A 438 -4.80 -11.37 -73.00
C PRO A 438 -4.96 -12.27 -74.24
N LYS A 439 -6.17 -12.30 -74.79
CA LYS A 439 -6.52 -13.13 -75.96
C LYS A 439 -5.59 -12.77 -77.13
N PRO A 440 -4.89 -13.74 -77.76
CA PRO A 440 -4.02 -13.45 -78.91
C PRO A 440 -4.85 -12.87 -80.06
N ALA A 441 -4.28 -11.89 -80.77
CA ALA A 441 -4.94 -11.23 -81.90
C ALA A 441 -5.28 -12.25 -83.01
N PRO A 442 -6.47 -12.18 -83.62
CA PRO A 442 -6.82 -13.07 -84.72
C PRO A 442 -5.88 -12.82 -85.93
N PRO A 443 -5.52 -13.87 -86.68
CA PRO A 443 -4.68 -13.73 -87.86
C PRO A 443 -5.40 -12.85 -88.91
N GLU A 444 -4.66 -11.93 -89.54
CA GLU A 444 -5.17 -11.09 -90.64
C GLU A 444 -5.60 -12.01 -91.80
N GLU A 445 -6.86 -11.87 -92.22
CA GLU A 445 -7.39 -12.57 -93.41
C GLU A 445 -6.78 -11.90 -94.66
N GLU A 446 -5.98 -12.65 -95.42
CA GLU A 446 -5.58 -12.30 -96.77
C GLU A 446 -6.84 -12.30 -97.65
N GLU A 447 -7.29 -11.13 -98.10
CA GLU A 447 -8.33 -11.02 -99.13
C GLU A 447 -7.80 -11.59 -100.45
N GLU A 448 -8.38 -12.69 -100.93
CA GLU A 448 -8.18 -13.18 -102.29
C GLU A 448 -8.82 -12.20 -103.30
N ASP A 449 -7.97 -11.55 -104.09
CA ASP A 449 -8.33 -10.66 -105.21
C ASP A 449 -9.18 -11.40 -106.28
N GLU A 450 -10.27 -10.77 -106.75
CA GLU A 450 -11.05 -11.20 -107.94
C GLU A 450 -10.31 -10.99 -109.28
#